data_AF-A0A258ZAW5-F1
#
_entry.id   AF-A0A258ZAW5-F1
#
_cell.length_a   1.000
_cell.length_b   1.000
_cell.length_c   1.000
_cell.angle_alpha   90.00
_cell.angle_beta   90.00
_cell.angle_gamma   90.00
#
_symmetry.space_group_name_H-M   'P 1'
#
loop_
_entity.id
_entity.type
_entity.pdbx_description
1 polymer ?
#
loop_
_entity_poly.entity_id
_entity_poly.type
_entity_poly.pdbx_seq_one_letter_code
_entity_poly.pdbx_strand_id
1 'polypeptide(L)' 'MNVKLILTVILSSLAVWFVAQNSTVVEIAFLFWRFSISTAVLIFLGLLAGFLLGWSLHSYLAHRKSVDEYNYLR' A
#
# COMPACT_ATOMS: atom_id res chain seq x y z
N MET A 1 0.00 -8.45 34.23
CA MET A 1 0.30 -9.00 32.89
C MET A 1 1.02 -7.95 32.07
N ASN A 2 2.07 -8.33 31.35
CA ASN A 2 2.83 -7.41 30.49
C ASN A 2 1.93 -6.96 29.34
N VAL A 3 1.45 -5.71 29.38
CA VAL A 3 0.55 -5.13 28.37
C VAL A 3 1.10 -5.32 26.95
N LYS A 4 2.44 -5.25 26.79
CA LYS A 4 3.13 -5.56 25.54
C LYS A 4 2.80 -6.97 25.01
N LEU A 5 2.77 -7.97 25.87
CA LEU A 5 2.52 -9.37 25.53
C LEU A 5 1.06 -9.59 25.14
N ILE A 6 0.13 -8.96 25.85
CA ILE A 6 -1.30 -8.95 25.50
C ILE A 6 -1.50 -8.30 24.13
N LEU A 7 -0.87 -7.14 23.91
CA LEU A 7 -0.96 -6.41 22.64
C LEU A 7 -0.42 -7.26 21.48
N THR A 8 0.71 -7.93 21.66
CA THR A 8 1.30 -8.82 20.65
C THR A 8 0.36 -9.99 20.34
N VAL A 9 -0.24 -10.63 21.33
CA VAL A 9 -1.18 -11.75 21.10
C VAL A 9 -2.42 -11.29 20.34
N ILE A 10 -2.97 -10.13 20.72
CA ILE A 10 -4.13 -9.53 20.03
C ILE A 10 -3.77 -9.22 18.57
N LEU A 11 -2.66 -8.52 18.34
CA LEU A 11 -2.19 -8.17 17.00
C LEU A 11 -1.92 -9.40 16.14
N SER A 12 -1.28 -10.42 16.71
CA SER A 12 -0.97 -11.66 16.00
C SER A 12 -2.23 -12.44 15.64
N SER A 13 -3.21 -12.48 16.53
CA SER A 13 -4.52 -13.11 16.25
C SER A 13 -5.29 -12.35 15.16
N LEU A 14 -5.26 -11.02 15.21
CA LEU A 14 -5.88 -10.16 14.21
C LEU A 14 -5.22 -10.31 12.83
N ALA A 15 -3.89 -10.45 12.79
CA ALA A 15 -3.15 -10.71 11.56
C ALA A 15 -3.54 -12.04 10.93
N VAL A 16 -3.62 -13.12 11.72
CA VAL A 16 -4.07 -14.44 11.23
C VAL A 16 -5.50 -14.37 10.72
N TRP A 17 -6.40 -13.71 11.46
CA TRP A 17 -7.80 -13.51 11.04
C TRP A 17 -7.89 -12.73 9.73
N PHE A 18 -7.13 -11.65 9.59
CA PHE A 18 -7.07 -10.85 8.38
C PHE A 18 -6.61 -11.68 7.17
N VAL A 19 -5.56 -12.49 7.33
CA VAL A 19 -5.08 -13.38 6.26
C VAL A 19 -6.12 -14.44 5.91
N ALA A 20 -6.75 -15.07 6.89
CA ALA A 20 -7.76 -16.11 6.66
C ALA A 20 -9.00 -15.56 5.94
N GLN A 21 -9.46 -14.36 6.29
CA GLN A 21 -10.60 -13.71 5.62
C GLN A 21 -10.25 -13.25 4.20
N ASN A 22 -9.01 -12.84 3.97
CA ASN A 22 -8.57 -12.30 2.68
C ASN A 22 -7.78 -13.33 1.85
N SER A 23 -7.82 -14.61 2.21
CA SER A 23 -7.19 -15.72 1.46
C SER A 23 -8.01 -16.15 0.24
N THR A 24 -9.24 -15.63 0.09
CA THR A 24 -10.07 -15.87 -1.09
C THR A 24 -9.27 -15.51 -2.34
N VAL A 25 -9.12 -16.48 -3.23
CA VAL A 25 -8.42 -16.29 -4.49
C VAL A 25 -9.39 -15.64 -5.47
N VAL A 26 -8.97 -14.53 -6.07
CA VAL A 26 -9.73 -13.82 -7.10
C VAL A 26 -9.03 -14.03 -8.43
N GLU A 27 -9.80 -14.38 -9.45
CA GLU A 27 -9.31 -14.38 -10.82
C GLU A 27 -9.38 -12.97 -11.39
N ILE A 28 -8.27 -12.48 -11.89
CA ILE A 28 -8.19 -11.22 -12.62
C ILE A 28 -7.90 -11.56 -14.08
N ALA A 29 -8.80 -11.16 -14.96
CA ALA A 29 -8.59 -11.18 -16.40
C ALA A 29 -8.28 -9.75 -16.87
N PHE A 30 -7.09 -9.52 -17.39
CA PHE A 30 -6.67 -8.25 -17.94
C PHE A 30 -6.18 -8.43 -19.37
N LEU A 31 -6.91 -7.87 -20.34
CA LEU A 31 -6.66 -8.06 -21.78
C LEU A 31 -6.53 -9.56 -22.14
N PHE A 32 -5.31 -10.03 -22.39
CA PHE A 32 -5.00 -11.42 -22.75
C PHE A 32 -4.48 -12.26 -21.57
N TRP A 33 -4.34 -11.66 -20.39
CA TRP A 33 -3.70 -12.28 -19.24
C TRP A 33 -4.76 -12.68 -18.22
N ARG A 34 -4.63 -13.89 -17.68
CA ARG A 34 -5.44 -14.36 -16.56
C ARG A 34 -4.51 -14.81 -15.45
N PHE A 35 -4.71 -14.26 -14.27
CA PHE A 35 -3.92 -14.61 -13.09
C PHE A 35 -4.82 -14.71 -11.87
N SER A 36 -4.51 -15.70 -11.03
CA SER A 36 -5.19 -15.95 -9.76
C SER A 36 -4.31 -15.45 -8.64
N ILE A 37 -4.82 -14.52 -7.83
CA ILE A 37 -4.10 -13.96 -6.69
C ILE A 37 -5.05 -13.85 -5.50
N SER A 38 -4.52 -13.91 -4.27
CA SER A 38 -5.36 -13.69 -3.09
C SER A 38 -5.83 -12.23 -3.03
N THR A 39 -7.07 -12.01 -2.57
CA THR A 39 -7.64 -10.67 -2.37
C THR A 39 -6.74 -9.80 -1.48
N ALA A 40 -6.14 -10.40 -0.44
CA ALA A 40 -5.21 -9.70 0.45
C ALA A 40 -4.05 -9.05 -0.31
N VAL A 41 -3.41 -9.82 -1.19
CA VAL A 41 -2.24 -9.36 -1.95
C VAL A 41 -2.67 -8.32 -2.99
N LEU A 42 -3.84 -8.50 -3.62
CA LEU A 42 -4.39 -7.52 -4.54
C LEU A 42 -4.62 -6.15 -3.86
N ILE A 43 -5.28 -6.13 -2.71
CA ILE A 43 -5.53 -4.90 -1.93
C ILE A 43 -4.21 -4.27 -1.50
N PHE A 44 -3.27 -5.09 -1.00
CA PHE A 44 -1.96 -4.61 -0.56
C PHE A 44 -1.17 -3.96 -1.70
N LEU A 45 -1.11 -4.61 -2.88
CA LEU A 45 -0.43 -4.06 -4.06
C LEU A 45 -1.11 -2.80 -4.57
N GLY A 46 -2.44 -2.73 -4.55
CA GLY A 46 -3.18 -1.52 -4.94
C GLY A 46 -2.87 -0.33 -4.03
N LEU A 47 -2.86 -0.54 -2.71
CA LEU A 47 -2.47 0.50 -1.74
C LEU A 47 -1.01 0.91 -1.89
N LEU A 48 -0.11 -0.05 -2.06
CA LEU A 48 1.31 0.22 -2.27
C LEU A 48 1.55 1.03 -3.54
N ALA A 49 0.92 0.64 -4.66
CA ALA A 49 1.01 1.38 -5.92
C ALA A 49 0.48 2.81 -5.77
N GLY A 50 -0.70 2.98 -5.15
CA GLY A 50 -1.27 4.29 -4.88
C GLY A 50 -0.37 5.17 -4.00
N PHE A 51 0.21 4.59 -2.94
CA PHE A 51 1.15 5.29 -2.07
C PHE A 51 2.42 5.72 -2.81
N LEU A 52 3.03 4.82 -3.59
CA LEU A 52 4.25 5.12 -4.35
C LEU A 52 4.00 6.19 -5.42
N LEU A 53 2.87 6.10 -6.15
CA LEU A 53 2.49 7.10 -7.15
C LEU A 53 2.21 8.46 -6.51
N GLY A 54 1.46 8.49 -5.41
CA GLY A 54 1.17 9.72 -4.67
C GLY A 54 2.44 10.38 -4.12
N TRP A 55 3.33 9.58 -3.52
CA TRP A 55 4.62 10.05 -3.01
C TRP A 55 5.51 10.61 -4.13
N SER A 56 5.59 9.89 -5.25
CA SER A 56 6.41 10.31 -6.39
C SER A 56 5.87 11.59 -7.03
N LEU A 57 4.55 11.69 -7.20
CA LEU A 57 3.90 12.90 -7.74
C LEU A 57 4.09 14.10 -6.80
N HIS A 58 3.89 13.90 -5.50
CA HIS A 58 4.13 14.96 -4.51
C HIS A 58 5.58 15.45 -4.54
N SER A 59 6.54 14.51 -4.58
CA SER A 59 7.96 14.82 -4.67
C SER A 59 8.29 15.60 -5.95
N TYR A 60 7.74 15.21 -7.10
CA TYR A 60 7.92 15.90 -8.37
C TYR A 60 7.36 17.34 -8.34
N LEU A 61 6.14 17.52 -7.82
CA LEU A 61 5.51 18.83 -7.70
C LEU A 61 6.25 19.74 -6.73
N ALA A 62 6.71 19.19 -5.59
CA ALA A 62 7.50 19.93 -4.62
C ALA A 62 8.84 20.40 -5.22
N HIS A 63 9.50 19.54 -6.00
CA HIS A 63 10.73 19.89 -6.69
C HIS A 63 10.51 21.01 -7.72
N ARG A 64 9.45 20.94 -8.52
CA ARG A 64 9.12 21.99 -9.49
C ARG A 64 8.87 23.34 -8.81
N LYS A 65 8.16 23.35 -7.69
CA LYS A 65 7.92 24.58 -6.91
C LYS A 65 9.22 25.22 -6.42
N SER A 66 10.17 24.43 -5.94
CA SER A 66 11.49 24.95 -5.50
C SER A 66 12.32 25.54 -6.64
N VAL A 67 12.23 24.97 -7.85
CA VAL A 67 12.94 25.46 -9.04
C VAL A 67 12.32 26.77 -9.53
N ASP A 68 10.99 26.88 -9.54
CA ASP A 68 10.29 28.11 -9.92
C ASP A 68 10.59 29.26 -8.94
N GLU A 69 10.66 28.98 -7.63
CA GLU A 69 10.99 29.98 -6.60
C GLU A 69 12.44 30.50 -6.71
N TYR A 70 13.40 29.62 -7.01
CA TYR A 70 14.79 30.02 -7.24
C TYR A 70 14.94 30.95 -8.46
N ASN A 71 14.22 30.68 -9.55
CA ASN A 71 14.27 31.50 -10.76
C ASN A 71 13.65 32.90 -10.59
N TYR A 72 12.76 33.09 -9.60
CA TYR A 72 12.13 34.38 -9.33
C TYR A 72 12.99 35.32 -8.46
N LEU A 73 13.94 34.75 -7.70
CA LEU A 73 14.82 35.48 -6.79
C LEU A 73 16.18 35.87 -7.41
N ARG A 74 16.43 35.47 -8.66
CA ARG A 74 17.65 35.76 -9.43
C ARG A 74 17.40 36.88 -10.44
#